data_AF-A0A6J0LZB6-F1
#
_entry.id   AF-A0A6J0LZB6-F1
#
_cell.length_a   1.000
_cell.length_b   1.000
_cell.length_c   1.000
_cell.angle_alpha   90.00
_cell.angle_beta   90.00
_cell.angle_gamma   90.00
#
_symmetry.space_group_name_H-M   'P 1'
#
loop_
_entity.id
_entity.type
_entity.pdbx_description
1 polymer ?
#
loop_
_entity_poly.entity_id
_entity_poly.type
_entity_poly.pdbx_seq_one_letter_code
_entity_poly.pdbx_strand_id
1 'polypeptide(L)'
;MTKPIMLRFLIVALAIATVSLVTAQVPPEKQFRVVNNDEFGDYITEYDASYRFINSPNASFFTRPFQLLFYNTTPSAYVLALRVGLRSEESLMRWIWDANRNNPVGENATLSLGRNGNLVLAESNGRVKWQTNTANKGVTGFQILPNGNIVLHDKNGKFVWQSFDHPTDTLLTGQSLRVNGPNKLVSRKSDMDGSDGPYSMVLDTKGLTMYVNKTGQPLVYGGWPNHDFRGTVTFAVRREFDNLTEPSAYELLLEPAPQPTTTNPGNNRRLLQSRPIGSGDGTLNLNKINYNGTISYLRLGSDGSLKAFSWFDPATYLTWEESFSFFSTYFVRQCGLPSFCGDYGYCDRGMCVACPTPKGLLGWSDQCAPPKTTQFCSGGKGKAVNYYKIVGVEHFTGPYVNDGQGPTSVNDCKAKCDRDCKCLGYFYKEKDKKCLIAPLLGTLIKDANTSSVAYIKY
;
A
#
# COMPACT_ATOMS: atom_id res chain seq x y z
N MET A 1 -47.51 -14.58 83.28
CA MET A 1 -46.93 -13.82 82.16
C MET A 1 -45.55 -14.36 81.88
N THR A 2 -45.35 -15.04 80.74
CA THR A 2 -44.11 -15.08 79.91
C THR A 2 -44.27 -16.22 78.87
N LYS A 3 -44.35 -15.84 77.59
CA LYS A 3 -44.48 -16.72 76.41
C LYS A 3 -43.14 -17.41 76.08
N PRO A 4 -43.13 -18.60 75.46
CA PRO A 4 -41.90 -19.20 74.93
C PRO A 4 -41.52 -18.57 73.58
N ILE A 5 -40.23 -18.35 73.38
CA ILE A 5 -39.63 -17.81 72.16
C ILE A 5 -39.50 -18.95 71.14
N MET A 6 -40.23 -18.84 70.03
CA MET A 6 -40.12 -19.70 68.86
C MET A 6 -38.96 -19.20 67.98
N LEU A 7 -37.87 -19.96 67.91
CA LEU A 7 -36.74 -19.70 67.03
C LEU A 7 -37.10 -20.17 65.61
N ARG A 8 -37.43 -19.25 64.71
CA ARG A 8 -37.63 -19.54 63.27
C ARG A 8 -36.27 -19.60 62.60
N PHE A 9 -35.87 -20.78 62.13
CA PHE A 9 -34.77 -20.93 61.17
C PHE A 9 -35.23 -20.49 59.79
N LEU A 10 -34.64 -19.41 59.27
CA LEU A 10 -34.80 -18.98 57.89
C LEU A 10 -33.77 -19.72 57.03
N ILE A 11 -34.19 -20.70 56.23
CA ILE A 11 -33.32 -21.34 55.23
C ILE A 11 -33.27 -20.40 54.02
N VAL A 12 -32.15 -19.68 53.85
CA VAL A 12 -31.86 -18.92 52.63
C VAL A 12 -31.18 -19.87 51.65
N ALA A 13 -31.92 -20.34 50.64
CA ALA A 13 -31.35 -21.07 49.52
C ALA A 13 -30.66 -20.08 48.58
N LEU A 14 -29.32 -20.09 48.56
CA LEU A 14 -28.52 -19.27 47.65
C LEU A 14 -28.47 -19.98 46.28
N ALA A 15 -29.30 -19.55 45.34
CA ALA A 15 -29.22 -20.00 43.94
C ALA A 15 -27.97 -19.40 43.29
N ILE A 16 -26.89 -20.17 43.21
CA ILE A 16 -25.70 -19.80 42.44
C ILE A 16 -26.07 -19.94 40.95
N ALA A 17 -26.49 -18.85 40.33
CA ALA A 17 -26.61 -18.78 38.88
C ALA A 17 -25.18 -18.83 38.30
N THR A 18 -24.74 -20.01 37.88
CA THR A 18 -23.53 -20.14 37.07
C THR A 18 -23.80 -19.49 35.71
N VAL A 19 -23.41 -18.23 35.56
CA VAL A 19 -23.34 -17.59 34.24
C VAL A 19 -22.17 -18.23 33.50
N SER A 20 -22.45 -19.35 32.83
CA SER A 20 -21.52 -19.92 31.85
C SER A 20 -21.41 -18.92 30.71
N LEU A 21 -20.36 -18.11 30.72
CA LEU A 21 -19.95 -17.35 29.54
C LEU A 21 -19.53 -18.37 28.47
N VAL A 22 -20.49 -18.87 27.69
CA VAL A 22 -20.19 -19.68 26.51
C VAL A 22 -19.58 -18.73 25.50
N THR A 23 -18.25 -18.64 25.51
CA THR A 23 -17.50 -17.96 24.46
C THR A 23 -17.86 -18.64 23.15
N ALA A 24 -18.35 -17.89 22.16
CA ALA A 24 -18.64 -18.46 20.86
C ALA A 24 -17.35 -19.08 20.28
N GLN A 25 -17.48 -20.31 19.76
CA GLN A 25 -16.40 -21.14 19.26
C GLN A 25 -16.67 -21.50 17.81
N VAL A 26 -15.62 -21.81 17.06
CA VAL A 26 -15.78 -22.30 15.69
C VAL A 26 -16.43 -23.68 15.72
N PRO A 27 -17.58 -23.88 15.07
CA PRO A 27 -18.23 -25.19 14.99
C PRO A 27 -17.31 -26.24 14.34
N PRO A 28 -17.34 -27.53 14.76
CA PRO A 28 -16.47 -28.57 14.20
C PRO A 28 -16.47 -28.65 12.67
N GLU A 29 -17.63 -28.47 12.03
CA GLU A 29 -17.83 -28.50 10.58
C GLU A 29 -17.21 -27.29 9.84
N LYS A 30 -16.80 -26.25 10.58
CA LYS A 30 -16.11 -25.07 10.05
C LYS A 30 -14.64 -24.99 10.45
N GLN A 31 -14.15 -25.97 11.23
CA GLN A 31 -12.74 -26.08 11.57
C GLN A 31 -11.98 -26.77 10.45
N PHE A 32 -10.73 -26.35 10.21
CA PHE A 32 -9.88 -26.96 9.19
C PHE A 32 -8.40 -26.90 9.58
N ARG A 33 -7.62 -27.82 9.00
CA ARG A 33 -6.17 -27.82 9.01
C ARG A 33 -5.68 -28.34 7.67
N VAL A 34 -5.00 -27.49 6.91
CA VAL A 34 -4.46 -27.80 5.58
C VAL A 34 -2.93 -27.79 5.68
N VAL A 35 -2.30 -28.78 5.06
CA VAL A 35 -0.83 -28.87 4.94
C VAL A 35 -0.43 -28.37 3.56
N ASN A 36 0.61 -27.54 3.49
CA ASN A 36 1.17 -27.06 2.23
C ASN A 36 2.16 -28.11 1.68
N ASN A 37 1.64 -29.13 1.00
CA ASN A 37 2.43 -30.22 0.41
C ASN A 37 1.88 -30.75 -0.92
N ASP A 38 0.86 -30.09 -1.48
CA ASP A 38 0.28 -30.45 -2.78
C ASP A 38 1.22 -30.07 -3.94
N GLU A 39 0.90 -30.57 -5.14
CA GLU A 39 1.60 -30.20 -6.37
C GLU A 39 1.37 -28.73 -6.75
N PHE A 40 2.32 -28.17 -7.49
CA PHE A 40 2.18 -26.82 -8.03
C PHE A 40 1.11 -26.78 -9.12
N GLY A 41 0.39 -25.67 -9.20
CA GLY A 41 -0.54 -25.43 -10.30
C GLY A 41 0.16 -25.09 -11.60
N ASP A 42 -0.52 -25.35 -12.72
CA ASP A 42 0.07 -25.31 -14.06
C ASP A 42 -0.03 -23.95 -14.77
N TYR A 43 -0.68 -22.96 -14.16
CA TYR A 43 -1.01 -21.69 -14.82
C TYR A 43 -0.03 -20.55 -14.46
N ILE A 44 0.12 -19.59 -15.36
CA ILE A 44 1.03 -18.45 -15.15
C ILE A 44 0.43 -17.48 -14.13
N THR A 45 1.19 -17.18 -13.08
CA THR A 45 0.84 -16.15 -12.10
C THR A 45 1.83 -14.99 -12.13
N GLU A 46 1.39 -13.86 -11.61
CA GLU A 46 2.24 -12.68 -11.43
C GLU A 46 3.54 -13.02 -10.68
N TYR A 47 4.64 -12.40 -11.13
CA TYR A 47 6.01 -12.61 -10.63
C TYR A 47 6.62 -13.98 -10.96
N ASP A 48 6.10 -14.68 -11.97
CA ASP A 48 6.51 -16.04 -12.34
C ASP A 48 6.50 -17.00 -11.13
N ALA A 49 5.59 -16.74 -10.19
CA ALA A 49 5.50 -17.49 -8.95
C ALA A 49 4.91 -18.89 -9.21
N SER A 50 5.47 -19.89 -8.52
CA SER A 50 4.81 -21.18 -8.36
C SER A 50 3.78 -21.08 -7.24
N TYR A 51 2.68 -21.85 -7.33
CA TYR A 51 1.61 -21.78 -6.34
C TYR A 51 0.95 -23.12 -6.09
N ARG A 52 0.36 -23.30 -4.90
CA ARG A 52 -0.35 -24.50 -4.46
C ARG A 52 -1.75 -24.16 -4.00
N PHE A 53 -2.69 -25.04 -4.35
CA PHE A 53 -4.08 -24.91 -3.94
C PHE A 53 -4.25 -25.19 -2.45
N ILE A 54 -5.26 -24.54 -1.87
CA ILE A 54 -5.70 -24.84 -0.51
C ILE A 54 -7.08 -25.46 -0.64
N ASN A 55 -7.18 -26.73 -0.27
CA ASN A 55 -8.42 -27.49 -0.35
C ASN A 55 -8.80 -28.00 1.04
N SER A 56 -10.08 -27.88 1.39
CA SER A 56 -10.63 -28.46 2.61
C SER A 56 -12.10 -28.79 2.40
N PRO A 57 -12.61 -29.91 2.93
CA PRO A 57 -14.06 -30.19 2.91
C PRO A 57 -14.87 -29.21 3.78
N ASN A 58 -14.21 -28.53 4.73
CA ASN A 58 -14.87 -27.72 5.76
C ASN A 58 -14.81 -26.21 5.49
N ALA A 59 -14.09 -25.77 4.45
CA ALA A 59 -13.93 -24.35 4.12
C ALA A 59 -13.72 -24.14 2.61
N SER A 60 -14.38 -23.11 2.06
CA SER A 60 -14.11 -22.64 0.70
C SER A 60 -13.02 -21.57 0.72
N PHE A 61 -11.98 -21.78 -0.09
CA PHE A 61 -10.90 -20.82 -0.33
C PHE A 61 -11.03 -20.13 -1.69
N PHE A 62 -12.19 -20.24 -2.33
CA PHE A 62 -12.49 -19.62 -3.62
C PHE A 62 -13.82 -18.86 -3.54
N THR A 63 -13.83 -17.66 -4.06
CA THR A 63 -15.04 -16.87 -4.32
C THR A 63 -14.77 -16.04 -5.54
N ARG A 64 -15.43 -16.35 -6.66
CA ARG A 64 -15.12 -15.77 -7.98
C ARG A 64 -14.99 -14.23 -7.90
N PRO A 65 -13.90 -13.63 -8.44
CA PRO A 65 -12.70 -14.25 -9.05
C PRO A 65 -11.51 -14.47 -8.09
N PHE A 66 -11.71 -14.36 -6.78
CA PHE A 66 -10.65 -14.42 -5.77
C PHE A 66 -10.38 -15.85 -5.27
N GLN A 67 -9.11 -16.18 -5.05
CA GLN A 67 -8.71 -17.47 -4.49
C GLN A 67 -7.54 -17.35 -3.51
N LEU A 68 -7.66 -17.96 -2.32
CA LEU A 68 -6.59 -18.02 -1.33
C LEU A 68 -5.72 -19.26 -1.56
N LEU A 69 -4.40 -19.07 -1.61
CA LEU A 69 -3.42 -20.05 -2.07
C LEU A 69 -2.10 -19.88 -1.32
N PHE A 70 -1.20 -20.86 -1.47
CA PHE A 70 0.21 -20.64 -1.22
C PHE A 70 0.93 -20.28 -2.52
N TYR A 71 1.88 -19.35 -2.48
CA TYR A 71 2.81 -19.13 -3.59
C TYR A 71 4.25 -19.01 -3.11
N ASN A 72 5.20 -19.19 -4.02
CA ASN A 72 6.61 -18.93 -3.78
C ASN A 72 7.30 -18.40 -5.06
N THR A 73 8.09 -17.34 -4.90
CA THR A 73 9.02 -16.83 -5.94
C THR A 73 10.45 -17.31 -5.70
N THR A 74 10.74 -17.79 -4.47
CA THR A 74 12.01 -18.40 -4.08
C THR A 74 11.75 -19.83 -3.62
N PRO A 75 12.60 -20.81 -4.00
CA PRO A 75 12.42 -22.20 -3.56
C PRO A 75 12.33 -22.30 -2.03
N SER A 76 11.41 -23.13 -1.53
CA SER A 76 11.20 -23.40 -0.10
C SER A 76 10.73 -22.23 0.77
N ALA A 77 10.30 -21.10 0.18
CA ALA A 77 9.78 -19.94 0.91
C ALA A 77 8.35 -19.61 0.46
N TYR A 78 7.35 -20.10 1.20
CA TYR A 78 5.94 -19.99 0.84
C TYR A 78 5.23 -18.85 1.58
N VAL A 79 4.36 -18.19 0.84
CA VAL A 79 3.50 -17.10 1.31
C VAL A 79 2.04 -17.50 1.07
N LEU A 80 1.22 -17.36 2.11
CA LEU A 80 -0.23 -17.45 2.01
C LEU A 80 -0.76 -16.13 1.43
N ALA A 81 -1.47 -16.20 0.30
CA ALA A 81 -1.88 -15.02 -0.43
C ALA A 81 -3.22 -15.19 -1.14
N LEU A 82 -3.86 -14.06 -1.40
CA LEU A 82 -5.08 -13.97 -2.18
C LEU A 82 -4.73 -13.54 -3.60
N ARG A 83 -5.07 -14.36 -4.58
CA ARG A 83 -5.01 -13.99 -6.00
C ARG A 83 -6.37 -13.53 -6.50
N VAL A 84 -6.33 -12.80 -7.61
CA VAL A 84 -7.51 -12.43 -8.40
C VAL A 84 -7.33 -12.89 -9.85
N GLY A 85 -8.32 -13.61 -10.34
CA GLY A 85 -8.45 -14.03 -11.74
C GLY A 85 -8.86 -15.49 -11.93
N LEU A 86 -9.12 -15.89 -13.16
CA LEU A 86 -9.76 -17.15 -13.48
C LEU A 86 -8.82 -18.10 -14.22
N ARG A 87 -9.02 -19.41 -14.00
CA ARG A 87 -8.15 -20.47 -14.56
C ARG A 87 -8.36 -20.72 -16.05
N SER A 88 -9.55 -20.40 -16.56
CA SER A 88 -9.93 -20.66 -17.96
C SER A 88 -9.43 -19.61 -18.94
N GLU A 89 -8.55 -18.71 -18.49
CA GLU A 89 -8.15 -17.53 -19.24
C GLU A 89 -6.64 -17.54 -19.42
N GLU A 90 -6.15 -17.21 -20.60
CA GLU A 90 -4.72 -17.00 -20.90
C GLU A 90 -4.18 -15.71 -20.22
N SER A 91 -4.88 -15.21 -19.20
CA SER A 91 -4.62 -13.93 -18.55
C SER A 91 -3.85 -14.13 -17.25
N LEU A 92 -2.92 -13.21 -16.99
CA LEU A 92 -2.08 -13.22 -15.80
C LEU A 92 -2.92 -13.08 -14.53
N MET A 93 -2.89 -14.09 -13.66
CA MET A 93 -3.52 -14.00 -12.34
C MET A 93 -2.64 -13.16 -11.40
N ARG A 94 -3.25 -12.20 -10.69
CA ARG A 94 -2.52 -11.19 -9.90
C ARG A 94 -2.59 -11.48 -8.40
N TRP A 95 -1.49 -11.26 -7.68
CA TRP A 95 -1.43 -11.41 -6.22
C TRP A 95 -1.81 -10.09 -5.54
N ILE A 96 -2.95 -10.03 -4.84
CA ILE A 96 -3.49 -8.74 -4.33
C ILE A 96 -3.46 -8.61 -2.80
N TRP A 97 -3.05 -9.67 -2.09
CA TRP A 97 -2.87 -9.63 -0.65
C TRP A 97 -1.96 -10.76 -0.17
N ASP A 98 -1.05 -10.48 0.75
CA ASP A 98 -0.14 -11.46 1.36
C ASP A 98 -0.28 -11.46 2.89
N ALA A 99 -0.37 -12.65 3.50
CA ALA A 99 -0.43 -12.77 4.95
C ALA A 99 0.97 -12.62 5.58
N ASN A 100 1.96 -13.31 5.03
CA ASN A 100 3.25 -13.55 5.69
C ASN A 100 4.47 -13.28 4.79
N ARG A 101 4.37 -12.33 3.85
CA ARG A 101 5.46 -12.01 2.90
C ARG A 101 6.79 -11.62 3.55
N ASN A 102 6.77 -11.09 4.78
CA ASN A 102 7.98 -10.77 5.56
C ASN A 102 8.47 -11.92 6.45
N ASN A 103 7.69 -13.00 6.58
CA ASN A 103 8.05 -14.16 7.37
C ASN A 103 7.55 -15.44 6.67
N PRO A 104 8.12 -15.80 5.50
CA PRO A 104 7.72 -16.98 4.75
C PRO A 104 7.82 -18.27 5.57
N VAL A 105 7.00 -19.26 5.20
CA VAL A 105 7.00 -20.60 5.80
C VAL A 105 7.73 -21.59 4.89
N GLY A 106 8.23 -22.68 5.46
CA GLY A 106 8.85 -23.76 4.71
C GLY A 106 7.84 -24.77 4.18
N GLU A 107 8.38 -25.88 3.67
CA GLU A 107 7.60 -27.05 3.25
C GLU A 107 6.80 -27.66 4.40
N ASN A 108 5.66 -28.27 4.07
CA ASN A 108 4.75 -28.89 5.04
C ASN A 108 4.22 -27.95 6.12
N ALA A 109 4.28 -26.63 5.90
CA ALA A 109 3.63 -25.65 6.75
C ALA A 109 2.12 -25.86 6.79
N THR A 110 1.46 -25.43 7.85
CA THR A 110 0.04 -25.68 8.05
C THR A 110 -0.77 -24.42 8.27
N LEU A 111 -1.85 -24.26 7.50
CA LEU A 111 -2.90 -23.27 7.72
C LEU A 111 -4.05 -23.93 8.50
N SER A 112 -4.47 -23.33 9.61
CA SER A 112 -5.53 -23.91 10.44
C SER A 112 -6.43 -22.89 11.07
N LEU A 113 -7.72 -23.25 11.18
CA LEU A 113 -8.71 -22.57 12.01
C LEU A 113 -9.31 -23.60 12.96
N GLY A 114 -8.93 -23.49 14.24
CA GLY A 114 -9.39 -24.40 15.29
C GLY A 114 -10.58 -23.86 16.08
N ARG A 115 -11.03 -24.64 17.05
CA ARG A 115 -12.15 -24.32 17.97
C ARG A 115 -12.04 -22.94 18.63
N ASN A 116 -10.83 -22.49 18.95
CA ASN A 116 -10.58 -21.20 19.59
C ASN A 116 -10.78 -19.99 18.65
N GLY A 117 -10.96 -20.20 17.34
CA GLY A 117 -11.23 -19.11 16.41
C GLY A 117 -10.01 -18.31 15.95
N ASN A 118 -8.79 -18.80 16.18
CA ASN A 118 -7.58 -18.19 15.64
C ASN A 118 -7.22 -18.83 14.30
N LEU A 119 -7.07 -18.03 13.24
CA LEU A 119 -6.53 -18.50 11.98
C LEU A 119 -5.00 -18.41 12.07
N VAL A 120 -4.33 -19.54 11.93
CA VAL A 120 -2.90 -19.69 12.21
C VAL A 120 -2.19 -20.31 11.01
N LEU A 121 -1.09 -19.69 10.61
CA LEU A 121 -0.10 -20.25 9.70
C LEU A 121 1.18 -20.58 10.48
N ALA A 122 1.55 -21.85 10.51
CA ALA A 122 2.69 -22.35 11.25
C ALA A 122 3.61 -23.23 10.40
N GLU A 123 4.89 -23.26 10.74
CA GLU A 123 5.87 -24.19 10.21
C GLU A 123 5.51 -25.65 10.53
N SER A 124 6.14 -26.60 9.84
CA SER A 124 5.97 -28.04 10.10
C SER A 124 6.33 -28.45 11.55
N ASN A 125 7.24 -27.72 12.20
CA ASN A 125 7.59 -27.91 13.61
C ASN A 125 6.63 -27.22 14.61
N GLY A 126 5.56 -26.59 14.12
CA GLY A 126 4.57 -25.90 14.95
C GLY A 126 4.90 -24.44 15.28
N ARG A 127 6.05 -23.91 14.87
CA ARG A 127 6.38 -22.49 15.06
C ARG A 127 5.42 -21.61 14.26
N VAL A 128 4.64 -20.78 14.95
CA VAL A 128 3.72 -19.83 14.33
C VAL A 128 4.50 -18.74 13.58
N LYS A 129 4.12 -18.51 12.33
CA LYS A 129 4.72 -17.54 11.42
C LYS A 129 3.83 -16.34 11.16
N TRP A 130 2.53 -16.58 11.15
CA TRP A 130 1.49 -15.56 11.02
C TRP A 130 0.20 -16.05 11.69
N GLN A 131 -0.59 -15.13 12.24
CA GLN A 131 -1.91 -15.44 12.80
C GLN A 131 -2.77 -14.17 12.92
N THR A 132 -4.10 -14.35 13.00
CA THR A 132 -5.08 -13.25 13.13
C THR A 132 -5.21 -12.69 14.54
N ASN A 133 -4.64 -13.34 15.56
CA ASN A 133 -4.77 -12.99 16.97
C ASN A 133 -6.24 -12.90 17.44
N THR A 134 -7.07 -13.83 16.98
CA THR A 134 -8.52 -13.90 17.27
C THR A 134 -8.92 -15.00 18.24
N ALA A 135 -7.95 -15.66 18.86
CA ALA A 135 -8.19 -16.71 19.86
C ALA A 135 -9.18 -16.25 20.93
N ASN A 136 -10.27 -17.01 21.10
CA ASN A 136 -11.37 -16.80 22.03
C ASN A 136 -12.10 -15.47 21.89
N LYS A 137 -12.00 -14.79 20.73
CA LYS A 137 -12.71 -13.52 20.44
C LYS A 137 -14.08 -13.71 19.81
N GLY A 138 -14.67 -14.91 19.91
CA GLY A 138 -16.04 -15.18 19.46
C GLY A 138 -16.18 -15.51 17.97
N VAL A 139 -15.09 -15.87 17.28
CA VAL A 139 -15.14 -16.30 15.87
C VAL A 139 -15.94 -17.60 15.74
N THR A 140 -16.85 -17.62 14.78
CA THR A 140 -17.66 -18.79 14.43
C THR A 140 -17.50 -19.23 12.98
N GLY A 141 -16.79 -18.46 12.14
CA GLY A 141 -16.59 -18.82 10.74
C GLY A 141 -15.54 -17.99 10.03
N PHE A 142 -15.09 -18.53 8.89
CA PHE A 142 -14.18 -17.92 7.92
C PHE A 142 -14.88 -17.80 6.57
N GLN A 143 -14.65 -16.71 5.83
CA GLN A 143 -15.21 -16.52 4.50
C GLN A 143 -14.33 -15.59 3.65
N ILE A 144 -14.28 -15.84 2.34
CA ILE A 144 -13.83 -14.87 1.34
C ILE A 144 -15.07 -14.23 0.74
N LEU A 145 -15.18 -12.90 0.81
CA LEU A 145 -16.31 -12.15 0.26
C LEU A 145 -16.13 -11.89 -1.24
N PRO A 146 -17.21 -11.61 -2.00
CA PRO A 146 -17.13 -11.31 -3.44
C PRO A 146 -16.28 -10.09 -3.81
N ASN A 147 -15.93 -9.24 -2.86
CA ASN A 147 -15.02 -8.10 -3.05
C ASN A 147 -13.55 -8.44 -2.69
N GLY A 148 -13.24 -9.70 -2.39
CA GLY A 148 -11.90 -10.15 -2.00
C GLY A 148 -11.56 -9.95 -0.53
N ASN A 149 -12.49 -9.45 0.30
CA ASN A 149 -12.23 -9.35 1.74
C ASN A 149 -12.28 -10.73 2.39
N ILE A 150 -11.22 -11.12 3.09
CA ILE A 150 -11.15 -12.35 3.88
C ILE A 150 -11.58 -11.99 5.29
N VAL A 151 -12.63 -12.62 5.80
CA VAL A 151 -13.23 -12.27 7.09
C VAL A 151 -13.31 -13.45 8.04
N LEU A 152 -13.02 -13.19 9.31
CA LEU A 152 -13.45 -14.02 10.43
C LEU A 152 -14.62 -13.31 11.12
N HIS A 153 -15.75 -13.99 11.26
CA HIS A 153 -16.98 -13.40 11.77
C HIS A 153 -17.54 -14.13 12.99
N ASP A 154 -18.29 -13.40 13.81
CA ASP A 154 -19.05 -13.95 14.93
C ASP A 154 -20.42 -14.51 14.48
N LYS A 155 -21.19 -15.05 15.43
CA LYS A 155 -22.51 -15.64 15.17
C LYS A 155 -23.54 -14.66 14.58
N ASN A 156 -23.32 -13.36 14.74
CA ASN A 156 -24.18 -12.30 14.23
C ASN A 156 -23.67 -11.76 12.87
N GLY A 157 -22.60 -12.34 12.32
CA GLY A 157 -21.97 -11.88 11.09
C GLY A 157 -21.05 -10.66 11.28
N LYS A 158 -20.82 -10.20 12.51
CA LYS A 158 -19.90 -9.08 12.75
C LYS A 158 -18.47 -9.55 12.52
N PHE A 159 -17.70 -8.74 11.82
CA PHE A 159 -16.28 -9.03 11.59
C PHE A 159 -15.50 -8.92 12.90
N VAL A 160 -14.84 -10.01 13.26
CA VAL A 160 -13.86 -10.09 14.35
C VAL A 160 -12.46 -9.77 13.81
N TRP A 161 -12.20 -10.15 12.56
CA TRP A 161 -10.99 -9.81 11.81
C TRP A 161 -11.32 -9.74 10.31
N GLN A 162 -10.61 -8.90 9.57
CA GLN A 162 -10.73 -8.81 8.12
C GLN A 162 -9.41 -8.44 7.45
N SER A 163 -9.14 -8.99 6.25
CA SER A 163 -7.91 -8.67 5.49
C SER A 163 -7.87 -7.21 5.04
N PHE A 164 -9.02 -6.55 4.90
CA PHE A 164 -9.10 -5.16 4.49
C PHE A 164 -8.45 -4.17 5.46
N ASP A 165 -8.34 -4.53 6.74
CA ASP A 165 -7.61 -3.73 7.74
C ASP A 165 -6.10 -4.03 7.77
N HIS A 166 -5.63 -4.96 6.94
CA HIS A 166 -4.23 -5.38 6.81
C HIS A 166 -3.79 -5.43 5.34
N PRO A 167 -3.89 -4.35 4.56
CA PRO A 167 -3.40 -4.33 3.19
C PRO A 167 -1.89 -4.59 3.12
N THR A 168 -1.43 -4.96 1.92
CA THR A 168 -0.01 -5.09 1.60
C THR A 168 0.43 -3.95 0.69
N ASP A 169 0.55 -4.17 -0.61
CA ASP A 169 0.85 -3.15 -1.61
C ASP A 169 -0.39 -2.69 -2.39
N THR A 170 -1.56 -3.27 -2.11
CA THR A 170 -2.77 -3.13 -2.92
C THR A 170 -4.00 -2.73 -2.08
N LEU A 171 -4.85 -1.85 -2.63
CA LEU A 171 -6.23 -1.60 -2.20
C LEU A 171 -7.21 -2.17 -3.21
N LEU A 172 -8.12 -3.03 -2.77
CA LEU A 172 -9.24 -3.49 -3.59
C LEU A 172 -10.40 -2.49 -3.59
N THR A 173 -11.31 -2.59 -4.58
CA THR A 173 -12.57 -1.84 -4.58
C THR A 173 -13.33 -2.03 -3.26
N GLY A 174 -13.65 -0.91 -2.59
CA GLY A 174 -14.34 -0.87 -1.29
C GLY A 174 -13.42 -0.97 -0.08
N GLN A 175 -12.11 -1.13 -0.27
CA GLN A 175 -11.12 -1.10 0.81
C GLN A 175 -10.70 0.33 1.13
N SER A 176 -10.48 0.61 2.41
CA SER A 176 -10.14 1.96 2.88
C SER A 176 -8.84 2.02 3.66
N LEU A 177 -8.12 3.14 3.58
CA LEU A 177 -7.07 3.53 4.53
C LEU A 177 -7.64 4.53 5.53
N ARG A 178 -7.16 4.51 6.79
CA ARG A 178 -7.68 5.35 7.87
C ARG A 178 -6.56 6.09 8.59
N VAL A 179 -6.82 7.35 8.97
CA VAL A 179 -5.91 8.10 9.84
C VAL A 179 -5.84 7.38 11.19
N ASN A 180 -4.62 7.16 11.68
CA ASN A 180 -4.35 6.34 12.87
C ASN A 180 -4.87 4.89 12.77
N GLY A 181 -5.21 4.43 11.56
CA GLY A 181 -5.55 3.05 11.29
C GLY A 181 -4.31 2.16 11.31
N PRO A 182 -4.48 0.84 11.48
CA PRO A 182 -3.38 -0.11 11.35
C PRO A 182 -2.89 -0.28 9.90
N ASN A 183 -3.56 0.36 8.93
CA ASN A 183 -3.42 0.08 7.52
C ASN A 183 -2.71 1.19 6.73
N LYS A 184 -1.74 0.77 5.93
CA LYS A 184 -1.00 1.56 4.93
C LYS A 184 -0.62 0.63 3.78
N LEU A 185 -0.31 1.19 2.62
CA LEU A 185 0.33 0.38 1.58
C LEU A 185 1.85 0.39 1.77
N VAL A 186 2.48 -0.75 1.53
CA VAL A 186 3.93 -0.93 1.50
C VAL A 186 4.26 -1.72 0.23
N SER A 187 5.07 -1.15 -0.65
CA SER A 187 5.46 -1.80 -1.90
C SER A 187 6.17 -3.11 -1.63
N ARG A 188 6.21 -4.00 -2.62
CA ARG A 188 7.22 -5.08 -2.62
C ARG A 188 8.62 -4.50 -2.75
N LYS A 189 9.62 -5.27 -2.35
CA LYS A 189 11.04 -4.92 -2.50
C LYS A 189 11.51 -5.08 -3.95
N SER A 190 11.03 -6.11 -4.63
CA SER A 190 11.13 -6.28 -6.08
C SER A 190 10.04 -7.25 -6.57
N ASP A 191 10.01 -7.52 -7.86
CA ASP A 191 9.11 -8.53 -8.43
C ASP A 191 9.44 -9.94 -7.89
N MET A 192 10.72 -10.25 -7.67
CA MET A 192 11.17 -11.52 -7.12
C MET A 192 11.08 -11.59 -5.58
N ASP A 193 11.36 -10.48 -4.90
CA ASP A 193 11.34 -10.38 -3.43
C ASP A 193 10.08 -9.65 -2.96
N GLY A 194 9.08 -10.44 -2.58
CA GLY A 194 7.78 -9.95 -2.10
C GLY A 194 7.82 -9.33 -0.70
N SER A 195 8.96 -9.30 0.00
CA SER A 195 9.06 -8.63 1.30
C SER A 195 8.86 -7.11 1.18
N ASP A 196 8.72 -6.43 2.32
CA ASP A 196 8.50 -4.99 2.36
C ASP A 196 9.63 -4.20 1.70
N GLY A 197 9.25 -3.44 0.68
CA GLY A 197 10.09 -2.53 -0.05
C GLY A 197 10.16 -1.13 0.57
N PRO A 198 10.87 -0.22 -0.11
CA PRO A 198 11.16 1.11 0.45
C PRO A 198 10.00 2.10 0.30
N TYR A 199 8.97 1.79 -0.48
CA TYR A 199 7.87 2.73 -0.75
C TYR A 199 6.66 2.42 0.12
N SER A 200 5.98 3.46 0.59
CA SER A 200 4.74 3.32 1.34
C SER A 200 3.76 4.44 1.01
N MET A 201 2.48 4.19 1.22
CA MET A 201 1.42 5.17 1.06
C MET A 201 0.55 5.17 2.30
N VAL A 202 0.43 6.34 2.93
CA VAL A 202 -0.15 6.50 4.27
C VAL A 202 -1.18 7.62 4.22
N LEU A 203 -2.35 7.38 4.81
CA LEU A 203 -3.29 8.44 5.12
C LEU A 203 -2.98 9.00 6.52
N ASP A 204 -2.64 10.28 6.60
CA ASP A 204 -2.45 11.01 7.85
C ASP A 204 -3.30 12.29 7.87
N THR A 205 -3.17 13.10 8.93
CA THR A 205 -3.94 14.35 9.08
C THR A 205 -3.60 15.41 8.03
N LYS A 206 -2.51 15.23 7.27
CA LYS A 206 -2.09 16.09 6.18
C LYS A 206 -2.53 15.54 4.83
N GLY A 207 -3.23 14.40 4.76
CA GLY A 207 -3.72 13.83 3.51
C GLY A 207 -3.10 12.47 3.18
N LEU A 208 -3.26 12.04 1.93
CA LEU A 208 -2.83 10.74 1.46
C LEU A 208 -1.46 10.85 0.78
N THR A 209 -0.41 10.46 1.48
CA THR A 209 0.97 10.79 1.11
C THR A 209 1.78 9.54 0.78
N MET A 210 2.59 9.61 -0.27
CA MET A 210 3.53 8.55 -0.67
C MET A 210 4.94 8.89 -0.18
N TYR A 211 5.59 7.92 0.45
CA TYR A 211 6.89 8.05 1.08
C TYR A 211 7.89 7.02 0.54
N VAL A 212 9.13 7.44 0.33
CA VAL A 212 10.28 6.56 0.07
C VAL A 212 11.21 6.56 1.29
N ASN A 213 11.61 5.38 1.76
CA ASN A 213 12.52 5.23 2.90
C ASN A 213 13.69 4.31 2.55
N LYS A 214 14.70 4.86 1.87
CA LYS A 214 15.97 4.19 1.58
C LYS A 214 17.08 4.53 2.59
N THR A 215 16.93 5.59 3.38
CA THR A 215 17.99 6.18 4.22
C THR A 215 17.69 6.14 5.73
N GLY A 216 16.60 5.46 6.11
CA GLY A 216 16.06 5.44 7.46
C GLY A 216 15.21 6.66 7.82
N GLN A 217 15.07 7.64 6.91
CA GLN A 217 14.13 8.75 7.02
C GLN A 217 13.18 8.76 5.82
N PRO A 218 11.86 8.74 6.04
CA PRO A 218 10.89 8.77 4.95
C PRO A 218 10.87 10.15 4.27
N LEU A 219 10.94 10.17 2.94
CA LEU A 219 10.82 11.36 2.11
C LEU A 219 9.53 11.31 1.30
N VAL A 220 8.80 12.43 1.24
CA VAL A 220 7.57 12.57 0.44
C VAL A 220 7.93 12.66 -1.03
N TYR A 221 7.29 11.85 -1.87
CA TYR A 221 7.52 11.85 -3.32
C TYR A 221 6.24 11.75 -4.17
N GLY A 222 5.07 11.75 -3.55
CA GLY A 222 3.82 11.53 -4.26
C GLY A 222 2.59 11.60 -3.38
N GLY A 223 1.44 11.39 -4.01
CA GLY A 223 0.12 11.41 -3.37
C GLY A 223 -0.59 12.76 -3.47
N TRP A 224 -1.55 12.95 -2.57
CA TRP A 224 -2.41 14.12 -2.45
C TRP A 224 -2.22 14.77 -1.07
N PRO A 225 -1.06 15.40 -0.81
CA PRO A 225 -0.85 16.15 0.41
C PRO A 225 -1.81 17.35 0.44
N ASN A 226 -2.25 17.68 1.65
CA ASN A 226 -3.22 18.72 2.01
C ASN A 226 -4.65 18.48 1.51
N HIS A 227 -4.96 17.28 1.00
CA HIS A 227 -6.34 16.91 0.68
C HIS A 227 -7.05 16.33 1.90
N ASP A 228 -8.21 16.88 2.24
CA ASP A 228 -9.00 16.43 3.40
C ASP A 228 -9.84 15.20 3.03
N PHE A 229 -9.36 14.02 3.44
CA PHE A 229 -10.11 12.76 3.32
C PHE A 229 -11.05 12.49 4.50
N ARG A 230 -11.20 13.42 5.45
CA ARG A 230 -12.09 13.26 6.62
C ARG A 230 -11.78 11.98 7.42
N GLY A 231 -10.50 11.66 7.54
CA GLY A 231 -10.00 10.54 8.32
C GLY A 231 -10.05 9.16 7.64
N THR A 232 -10.67 9.01 6.48
CA THR A 232 -10.73 7.72 5.74
C THR A 232 -10.74 7.97 4.24
N VAL A 233 -9.92 7.23 3.48
CA VAL A 233 -9.98 7.21 2.02
C VAL A 233 -10.30 5.80 1.54
N THR A 234 -11.30 5.66 0.69
CA THR A 234 -11.74 4.37 0.11
C THR A 234 -11.44 4.37 -1.37
N PHE A 235 -10.78 3.31 -1.87
CA PHE A 235 -10.71 3.09 -3.31
C PHE A 235 -12.06 2.54 -3.78
N ALA A 236 -12.78 3.31 -4.59
CA ALA A 236 -14.16 3.02 -4.96
C ALA A 236 -14.33 3.01 -6.47
N VAL A 237 -15.37 2.30 -6.93
CA VAL A 237 -15.81 2.31 -8.32
C VAL A 237 -17.27 2.73 -8.34
N ARG A 238 -17.54 3.89 -8.95
CA ARG A 238 -18.90 4.43 -9.07
C ARG A 238 -19.43 4.15 -10.46
N ARG A 239 -20.67 3.64 -10.52
CA ARG A 239 -21.40 3.41 -11.77
C ARG A 239 -22.08 4.70 -12.18
N GLU A 240 -21.88 5.11 -13.42
CA GLU A 240 -22.58 6.23 -14.04
C GLU A 240 -23.72 5.73 -14.91
N PHE A 241 -24.89 6.34 -14.77
CA PHE A 241 -26.08 6.01 -15.52
C PHE A 241 -26.49 7.24 -16.34
N ASP A 242 -26.60 7.10 -17.66
CA ASP A 242 -27.09 8.16 -18.55
C ASP A 242 -28.49 7.81 -19.06
N ASN A 243 -29.46 7.71 -18.14
CA ASN A 243 -30.85 7.26 -18.40
C ASN A 243 -30.96 5.84 -19.02
N LEU A 244 -29.89 5.06 -18.96
CA LEU A 244 -29.84 3.65 -19.36
C LEU A 244 -30.04 2.73 -18.15
N THR A 245 -30.51 1.51 -18.40
CA THR A 245 -30.60 0.45 -17.38
C THR A 245 -29.22 -0.11 -17.00
N GLU A 246 -28.28 -0.10 -17.94
CA GLU A 246 -26.89 -0.48 -17.72
C GLU A 246 -26.00 0.76 -17.55
N PRO A 247 -24.91 0.67 -16.77
CA PRO A 247 -24.00 1.79 -16.58
C PRO A 247 -23.31 2.18 -17.89
N SER A 248 -23.32 3.47 -18.22
CA SER A 248 -22.63 4.01 -19.40
C SER A 248 -21.12 4.15 -19.19
N ALA A 249 -20.69 4.25 -17.93
CA ALA A 249 -19.28 4.34 -17.55
C ALA A 249 -19.08 3.96 -16.07
N TYR A 250 -17.81 3.76 -15.71
CA TYR A 250 -17.37 3.43 -14.37
C TYR A 250 -16.24 4.38 -13.99
N GLU A 251 -16.41 5.10 -12.88
CA GLU A 251 -15.42 6.04 -12.36
C GLU A 251 -14.60 5.37 -11.26
N LEU A 252 -13.28 5.38 -11.41
CA LEU A 252 -12.33 4.97 -10.38
C LEU A 252 -12.04 6.16 -9.48
N LEU A 253 -12.30 6.02 -8.19
CA LEU A 253 -12.33 7.12 -7.25
C LEU A 253 -11.52 6.83 -5.98
N LEU A 254 -11.02 7.89 -5.36
CA LEU A 254 -10.66 7.91 -3.94
C LEU A 254 -11.71 8.72 -3.18
N GLU A 255 -12.57 8.01 -2.48
CA GLU A 255 -13.70 8.59 -1.76
C GLU A 255 -13.34 8.86 -0.29
N PRO A 256 -13.50 10.09 0.21
CA PRO A 256 -13.37 10.41 1.63
C PRO A 256 -14.51 9.76 2.45
N ALA A 257 -14.36 9.72 3.78
CA ALA A 257 -15.48 9.36 4.67
C ALA A 257 -16.70 10.24 4.39
N PRO A 258 -17.97 9.78 4.52
CA PRO A 258 -19.15 10.61 4.26
C PRO A 258 -19.16 11.91 5.09
N GLN A 259 -19.65 13.00 4.51
CA GLN A 259 -19.87 14.25 5.23
C GLN A 259 -21.04 14.06 6.23
N PRO A 260 -20.96 14.52 7.48
CA PRO A 260 -22.14 14.68 8.30
C PRO A 260 -23.10 15.62 7.57
N THR A 261 -24.36 15.20 7.39
CA THR A 261 -25.32 15.87 6.51
C THR A 261 -25.54 17.33 6.89
N THR A 262 -24.97 18.24 6.11
CA THR A 262 -25.49 19.60 5.92
C THR A 262 -25.89 19.75 4.47
N THR A 263 -27.09 20.29 4.27
CA THR A 263 -27.94 20.22 3.07
C THR A 263 -27.35 20.76 1.76
N ASN A 264 -27.67 20.01 0.68
CA ASN A 264 -27.75 20.33 -0.76
C ASN A 264 -26.50 20.84 -1.50
N PRO A 265 -25.90 20.00 -2.36
CA PRO A 265 -25.22 20.48 -3.56
C PRO A 265 -26.25 20.64 -4.68
N GLY A 266 -26.42 21.87 -5.18
CA GLY A 266 -27.27 22.17 -6.33
C GLY A 266 -26.84 21.43 -7.59
N ASN A 267 -27.84 21.07 -8.39
CA ASN A 267 -27.69 20.53 -9.74
C ASN A 267 -26.80 21.43 -10.60
N ASN A 268 -25.61 20.96 -10.96
CA ASN A 268 -24.88 21.45 -12.12
C ASN A 268 -24.24 20.26 -12.84
N ARG A 269 -24.84 19.89 -13.98
CA ARG A 269 -24.20 19.02 -14.99
C ARG A 269 -22.84 19.64 -15.37
N ARG A 270 -21.77 18.86 -15.44
CA ARG A 270 -20.54 19.35 -16.09
C ARG A 270 -19.71 18.28 -16.80
N LEU A 271 -19.33 18.69 -18.00
CA LEU A 271 -18.60 18.04 -19.08
C LEU A 271 -17.12 17.71 -18.73
N LEU A 272 -16.69 16.53 -19.22
CA LEU A 272 -15.36 16.11 -19.73
C LEU A 272 -14.08 16.77 -19.15
N GLN A 273 -13.43 16.03 -18.24
CA GLN A 273 -11.99 15.90 -17.88
C GLN A 273 -10.97 17.06 -18.05
N SER A 274 -10.15 17.25 -16.99
CA SER A 274 -8.65 17.26 -16.98
C SER A 274 -8.03 18.15 -15.88
N ARG A 275 -8.41 17.91 -14.62
CA ARG A 275 -7.70 18.20 -13.36
C ARG A 275 -8.60 17.69 -12.23
N PRO A 276 -8.10 17.27 -11.07
CA PRO A 276 -8.92 16.67 -10.02
C PRO A 276 -9.95 17.70 -9.56
N ILE A 277 -11.14 17.65 -10.14
CA ILE A 277 -12.31 18.30 -9.58
C ILE A 277 -12.61 17.42 -8.38
N GLY A 278 -12.09 17.83 -7.22
CA GLY A 278 -12.76 17.51 -5.99
C GLY A 278 -14.22 17.87 -6.23
N SER A 279 -15.11 16.87 -6.29
CA SER A 279 -16.51 17.15 -6.05
C SER A 279 -16.56 17.91 -4.72
N GLY A 280 -17.54 18.80 -4.53
CA GLY A 280 -17.64 19.56 -3.26
C GLY A 280 -17.69 18.67 -2.00
N ASP A 281 -17.79 17.35 -2.17
CA ASP A 281 -17.71 16.30 -1.16
C ASP A 281 -16.29 15.79 -0.83
N GLY A 282 -15.23 16.24 -1.51
CA GLY A 282 -13.85 15.81 -1.28
C GLY A 282 -13.39 14.55 -2.05
N THR A 283 -14.17 14.02 -2.98
CA THR A 283 -13.79 12.83 -3.78
C THR A 283 -12.75 13.17 -4.85
N LEU A 284 -11.76 12.30 -5.05
CA LEU A 284 -10.81 12.42 -6.17
C LEU A 284 -11.12 11.39 -7.25
N ASN A 285 -11.29 11.85 -8.48
CA ASN A 285 -11.43 10.99 -9.65
C ASN A 285 -10.06 10.61 -10.21
N LEU A 286 -9.77 9.31 -10.27
CA LEU A 286 -8.53 8.76 -10.81
C LEU A 286 -8.63 8.55 -12.32
N ASN A 287 -9.70 7.88 -12.77
CA ASN A 287 -10.01 7.73 -14.19
C ASN A 287 -11.49 7.36 -14.40
N LYS A 288 -11.97 7.47 -15.64
CA LYS A 288 -13.27 7.00 -16.09
C LYS A 288 -13.09 5.98 -17.22
N ILE A 289 -13.65 4.79 -17.05
CA ILE A 289 -13.59 3.70 -18.03
C ILE A 289 -14.99 3.38 -18.55
N ASN A 290 -15.08 2.84 -19.77
CA ASN A 290 -16.33 2.57 -20.49
C ASN A 290 -16.77 1.09 -20.43
N TYR A 291 -16.22 0.33 -19.48
CA TYR A 291 -16.56 -1.07 -19.23
C TYR A 291 -16.65 -1.33 -17.72
N ASN A 292 -17.16 -2.49 -17.35
CA ASN A 292 -17.34 -2.86 -15.94
C ASN A 292 -16.01 -2.96 -15.19
N GLY A 293 -15.67 -1.89 -14.48
CA GLY A 293 -14.47 -1.81 -13.63
C GLY A 293 -14.68 -2.23 -12.18
N THR A 294 -15.79 -2.86 -11.80
CA THR A 294 -16.07 -3.18 -10.37
C THR A 294 -14.98 -4.04 -9.74
N ILE A 295 -14.34 -4.89 -10.54
CA ILE A 295 -13.14 -5.65 -10.17
C ILE A 295 -11.94 -4.80 -10.58
N SER A 296 -11.54 -3.92 -9.68
CA SER A 296 -10.34 -3.09 -9.82
C SER A 296 -9.53 -3.12 -8.54
N TYR A 297 -8.25 -2.81 -8.67
CA TYR A 297 -7.38 -2.60 -7.52
C TYR A 297 -6.38 -1.48 -7.80
N LEU A 298 -5.98 -0.77 -6.75
CA LEU A 298 -4.96 0.26 -6.76
C LEU A 298 -3.70 -0.28 -6.07
N ARG A 299 -2.57 -0.31 -6.77
CA ARG A 299 -1.31 -0.89 -6.26
C ARG A 299 -0.19 0.13 -6.22
N LEU A 300 0.58 0.07 -5.13
CA LEU A 300 1.88 0.70 -4.98
C LEU A 300 2.99 -0.27 -5.43
N GLY A 301 3.52 -0.06 -6.63
CA GLY A 301 4.54 -0.91 -7.24
C GLY A 301 5.89 -0.90 -6.51
N SER A 302 6.70 -1.92 -6.77
CA SER A 302 8.07 -2.06 -6.27
C SER A 302 9.00 -0.94 -6.75
N ASP A 303 8.64 -0.26 -7.83
CA ASP A 303 9.29 0.93 -8.39
C ASP A 303 8.82 2.26 -7.75
N GLY A 304 7.82 2.20 -6.87
CA GLY A 304 7.18 3.34 -6.23
C GLY A 304 6.06 3.97 -7.04
N SER A 305 5.69 3.40 -8.19
CA SER A 305 4.55 3.87 -8.98
C SER A 305 3.22 3.52 -8.31
N LEU A 306 2.21 4.37 -8.46
CA LEU A 306 0.85 4.11 -8.00
C LEU A 306 -0.05 3.93 -9.23
N LYS A 307 -0.60 2.73 -9.39
CA LYS A 307 -1.36 2.34 -10.60
C LYS A 307 -2.65 1.64 -10.23
N ALA A 308 -3.73 1.90 -10.97
CA ALA A 308 -4.93 1.08 -10.89
C ALA A 308 -4.97 0.10 -12.06
N PHE A 309 -5.45 -1.10 -11.77
CA PHE A 309 -5.72 -2.12 -12.76
C PHE A 309 -7.19 -2.52 -12.69
N SER A 310 -7.82 -2.62 -13.85
CA SER A 310 -9.24 -2.96 -13.98
C SER A 310 -9.40 -4.22 -14.83
N TRP A 311 -10.27 -5.11 -14.38
CA TRP A 311 -10.58 -6.36 -15.07
C TRP A 311 -11.57 -6.09 -16.21
N PHE A 312 -11.18 -6.40 -17.43
CA PHE A 312 -12.04 -6.38 -18.61
C PHE A 312 -12.57 -7.79 -18.89
N ASP A 313 -13.72 -8.10 -18.29
CA ASP A 313 -14.37 -9.43 -18.33
C ASP A 313 -14.70 -9.96 -19.73
N PRO A 314 -15.04 -9.13 -20.75
CA PRO A 314 -15.30 -9.64 -22.09
C PRO A 314 -14.07 -10.20 -22.83
N ALA A 315 -12.85 -9.89 -22.40
CA ALA A 315 -11.65 -10.40 -23.04
C ALA A 315 -11.30 -11.82 -22.58
N THR A 316 -10.74 -12.62 -23.49
CA THR A 316 -10.26 -13.99 -23.19
C THR A 316 -8.75 -14.06 -22.96
N TYR A 317 -8.04 -12.96 -23.27
CA TYR A 317 -6.60 -12.77 -23.09
C TYR A 317 -6.34 -11.34 -22.61
N LEU A 318 -5.24 -11.11 -21.88
CA LEU A 318 -4.86 -9.78 -21.36
C LEU A 318 -6.02 -9.03 -20.66
N THR A 319 -6.76 -9.73 -19.80
CA THR A 319 -7.97 -9.21 -19.14
C THR A 319 -7.70 -8.10 -18.12
N TRP A 320 -6.44 -7.81 -17.80
CA TRP A 320 -6.07 -6.71 -16.92
C TRP A 320 -5.52 -5.52 -17.72
N GLU A 321 -6.19 -4.39 -17.61
CA GLU A 321 -5.73 -3.11 -18.16
C GLU A 321 -5.16 -2.22 -17.07
N GLU A 322 -4.06 -1.49 -17.34
CA GLU A 322 -3.61 -0.37 -16.51
C GLU A 322 -4.57 0.81 -16.72
N SER A 323 -5.59 0.90 -15.89
CA SER A 323 -6.65 1.90 -15.99
C SER A 323 -6.29 3.24 -15.37
N PHE A 324 -5.23 3.33 -14.57
CA PHE A 324 -4.74 4.61 -14.04
C PHE A 324 -3.25 4.51 -13.70
N SER A 325 -2.52 5.60 -13.89
CA SER A 325 -1.15 5.76 -13.39
C SER A 325 -0.92 7.18 -12.89
N PHE A 326 -0.54 7.27 -11.61
CA PHE A 326 -0.20 8.54 -10.96
C PHE A 326 1.05 9.17 -11.60
N PHE A 327 2.03 8.36 -11.99
CA PHE A 327 3.23 8.83 -12.68
C PHE A 327 3.10 8.63 -14.19
N SER A 328 2.30 9.49 -14.81
CA SER A 328 1.98 9.49 -16.23
C SER A 328 2.23 10.86 -16.88
N THR A 329 2.08 10.94 -18.19
CA THR A 329 2.11 12.24 -18.89
C THR A 329 0.95 13.17 -18.48
N TYR A 330 -0.12 12.61 -17.92
CA TYR A 330 -1.35 13.33 -17.57
C TYR A 330 -1.39 13.83 -16.13
N PHE A 331 -0.89 13.03 -15.18
CA PHE A 331 -1.03 13.32 -13.75
C PHE A 331 0.26 13.93 -13.17
N VAL A 332 1.28 13.12 -12.91
CA VAL A 332 2.64 13.58 -12.58
C VAL A 332 3.62 12.96 -13.55
N ARG A 333 4.48 13.79 -14.17
CA ARG A 333 5.51 13.29 -15.10
C ARG A 333 6.37 12.20 -14.46
N GLN A 334 6.73 11.20 -15.24
CA GLN A 334 7.52 10.04 -14.80
C GLN A 334 8.85 10.42 -14.10
N CYS A 335 9.48 11.54 -14.47
CA CYS A 335 10.68 12.02 -13.76
C CYS A 335 10.47 12.31 -12.26
N GLY A 336 9.22 12.43 -11.79
CA GLY A 336 8.90 12.56 -10.37
C GLY A 336 9.09 11.28 -9.55
N LEU A 337 9.26 10.13 -10.21
CA LEU A 337 9.56 8.87 -9.52
C LEU A 337 10.99 8.88 -8.96
N PRO A 338 11.20 8.48 -7.69
CA PRO A 338 12.49 8.60 -7.02
C PRO A 338 13.63 7.84 -7.70
N SER A 339 13.32 6.72 -8.38
CA SER A 339 14.31 5.85 -9.00
C SER A 339 14.07 5.62 -10.50
N PHE A 340 13.31 6.49 -11.18
CA PHE A 340 13.03 6.36 -12.61
C PHE A 340 14.29 6.27 -13.47
N CYS A 341 15.31 7.07 -13.17
CA CYS A 341 16.61 7.04 -13.85
C CYS A 341 17.71 6.40 -13.01
N GLY A 342 17.34 5.44 -12.15
CA GLY A 342 18.23 4.86 -11.16
C GLY A 342 18.40 5.76 -9.93
N ASP A 343 19.43 5.51 -9.13
CA ASP A 343 19.65 6.24 -7.88
C ASP A 343 20.24 7.65 -8.08
N TYR A 344 20.71 7.99 -9.29
CA TYR A 344 21.31 9.30 -9.60
C TYR A 344 21.38 9.64 -11.11
N GLY A 345 20.25 9.53 -11.81
CA GLY A 345 20.15 9.88 -13.24
C GLY A 345 19.45 11.22 -13.50
N TYR A 346 19.84 11.90 -14.58
CA TYR A 346 19.22 13.14 -15.04
C TYR A 346 18.09 12.85 -16.05
N CYS A 347 16.88 13.30 -15.71
CA CYS A 347 15.65 13.02 -16.45
C CYS A 347 15.14 14.26 -17.17
N ASP A 348 14.88 14.13 -18.47
CA ASP A 348 14.25 15.16 -19.31
C ASP A 348 13.05 14.56 -20.04
N ARG A 349 11.87 15.17 -19.86
CA ARG A 349 10.61 14.76 -20.53
C ARG A 349 10.30 13.26 -20.46
N GLY A 350 10.58 12.62 -19.33
CA GLY A 350 10.34 11.19 -19.13
C GLY A 350 11.40 10.28 -19.76
N MET A 351 12.56 10.82 -20.13
CA MET A 351 13.70 10.06 -20.62
C MET A 351 14.91 10.28 -19.73
N CYS A 352 15.68 9.23 -19.48
CA CYS A 352 16.94 9.29 -18.77
C CYS A 352 18.06 9.64 -19.74
N VAL A 353 18.59 10.86 -19.64
CA VAL A 353 19.46 11.43 -20.69
C VAL A 353 20.92 11.57 -20.28
N ALA A 354 21.23 11.62 -18.98
CA ALA A 354 22.61 11.73 -18.52
C ALA A 354 22.88 11.20 -17.09
N CYS A 355 24.13 10.86 -16.81
CA CYS A 355 24.67 10.77 -15.45
C CYS A 355 25.43 12.07 -15.10
N PRO A 356 25.08 12.81 -14.03
CA PRO A 356 25.83 13.98 -13.62
C PRO A 356 27.17 13.66 -12.96
N THR A 357 28.24 14.35 -13.34
CA THR A 357 29.59 14.18 -12.76
C THR A 357 30.26 15.52 -12.48
N PRO A 358 31.37 15.55 -11.73
CA PRO A 358 32.18 16.76 -11.58
C PRO A 358 32.70 17.34 -12.91
N LYS A 359 32.80 16.52 -13.96
CA LYS A 359 33.23 16.93 -15.31
C LYS A 359 32.06 17.36 -16.22
N GLY A 360 30.84 17.37 -15.70
CA GLY A 360 29.62 17.65 -16.46
C GLY A 360 28.75 16.41 -16.64
N LEU A 361 27.84 16.46 -17.61
CA LEU A 361 26.88 15.40 -17.90
C LEU A 361 27.51 14.35 -18.84
N LEU A 362 27.55 13.09 -18.42
CA LEU A 362 27.91 11.95 -19.26
C LEU A 362 26.65 11.23 -19.76
N GLY A 363 26.77 10.39 -20.78
CA GLY A 363 25.66 9.55 -21.25
C GLY A 363 25.06 8.72 -20.10
N TRP A 364 23.73 8.53 -20.14
CA TRP A 364 23.04 7.76 -19.11
C TRP A 364 23.39 6.27 -19.16
N SER A 365 23.41 5.64 -17.99
CA SER A 365 23.43 4.19 -17.78
C SER A 365 22.60 3.87 -16.54
N ASP A 366 22.06 2.67 -16.48
CA ASP A 366 21.48 2.06 -15.28
C ASP A 366 22.41 2.07 -14.05
N GLN A 367 23.73 2.20 -14.27
CA GLN A 367 24.75 2.33 -13.23
C GLN A 367 25.05 3.78 -12.83
N CYS A 368 24.26 4.78 -13.28
CA CYS A 368 24.42 6.16 -12.81
C CYS A 368 24.38 6.19 -11.27
N ALA A 369 25.53 6.51 -10.68
CA ALA A 369 25.70 6.58 -9.24
C ALA A 369 26.35 7.91 -8.87
N PRO A 370 26.01 8.49 -7.71
CA PRO A 370 26.73 9.64 -7.22
C PRO A 370 28.18 9.23 -6.89
N PRO A 371 29.12 10.19 -6.86
CA PRO A 371 30.49 9.90 -6.45
C PRO A 371 30.53 9.18 -5.10
N LYS A 372 31.37 8.15 -4.99
CA LYS A 372 31.43 7.30 -3.80
C LYS A 372 31.71 8.15 -2.56
N THR A 373 30.71 8.24 -1.68
CA THR A 373 30.74 8.91 -0.39
C THR A 373 31.84 8.33 0.48
N THR A 374 33.04 8.90 0.43
CA THR A 374 33.96 8.73 1.57
C THR A 374 33.29 9.41 2.75
N GLN A 375 33.14 8.74 3.89
CA GLN A 375 32.53 9.26 5.11
C GLN A 375 33.00 10.70 5.38
N PHE A 376 32.19 11.69 4.99
CA PHE A 376 32.52 13.11 5.13
C PHE A 376 32.55 13.53 6.62
N CYS A 377 31.98 12.69 7.49
CA CYS A 377 32.04 12.80 8.93
C CYS A 377 33.00 11.74 9.50
N SER A 378 34.23 12.13 9.81
CA SER A 378 35.12 11.38 10.70
C SER A 378 35.62 12.34 11.78
N GLY A 379 35.25 12.08 13.04
CA GLY A 379 35.85 12.66 14.25
C GLY A 379 36.03 14.19 14.29
N GLY A 380 35.00 14.94 14.70
CA GLY A 380 35.10 16.28 15.30
C GLY A 380 35.60 17.45 14.43
N LYS A 381 36.27 17.19 13.30
CA LYS A 381 36.70 18.17 12.30
C LYS A 381 36.45 17.57 10.91
N GLY A 382 35.31 17.93 10.30
CA GLY A 382 34.94 17.45 8.97
C GLY A 382 36.06 17.70 7.95
N LYS A 383 36.37 16.71 7.11
CA LYS A 383 37.23 16.92 5.95
C LYS A 383 36.59 17.99 5.07
N ALA A 384 37.40 18.79 4.38
CA ALA A 384 36.89 19.71 3.37
C ALA A 384 36.08 18.92 2.32
N VAL A 385 34.79 19.21 2.23
CA VAL A 385 33.86 18.55 1.30
C VAL A 385 33.76 19.41 0.05
N ASN A 386 34.08 18.81 -1.10
CA ASN A 386 33.93 19.47 -2.39
C ASN A 386 32.51 19.28 -2.92
N TYR A 387 32.06 20.27 -3.69
CA TYR A 387 30.75 20.25 -4.34
C TYR A 387 30.91 20.55 -5.82
N TYR A 388 30.17 19.85 -6.68
CA TYR A 388 30.00 20.25 -8.07
C TYR A 388 28.57 20.74 -8.30
N LYS A 389 28.43 21.74 -9.18
CA LYS A 389 27.19 22.46 -9.45
C LYS A 389 26.50 21.88 -10.69
N ILE A 390 25.21 21.59 -10.57
CA ILE A 390 24.33 21.22 -11.69
C ILE A 390 23.28 22.33 -11.81
N VAL A 391 23.14 22.91 -13.00
CA VAL A 391 22.24 24.04 -13.28
C VAL A 391 20.98 23.55 -13.98
N GLY A 392 19.83 24.14 -13.65
CA GLY A 392 18.55 23.80 -14.27
C GLY A 392 18.06 22.42 -13.81
N VAL A 393 18.12 22.16 -12.51
CA VAL A 393 17.78 20.86 -11.95
C VAL A 393 16.96 20.99 -10.67
N GLU A 394 16.01 20.07 -10.52
CA GLU A 394 15.16 19.93 -9.35
C GLU A 394 15.25 18.50 -8.78
N HIS A 395 15.04 18.38 -7.48
CA HIS A 395 14.96 17.11 -6.80
C HIS A 395 13.60 16.44 -7.07
N PHE A 396 13.53 15.10 -7.10
CA PHE A 396 12.26 14.39 -7.35
C PHE A 396 11.13 14.73 -6.36
N THR A 397 11.48 15.18 -5.14
CA THR A 397 10.48 15.61 -4.15
C THR A 397 9.95 17.02 -4.39
N GLY A 398 10.65 17.84 -5.18
CA GLY A 398 10.36 19.26 -5.39
C GLY A 398 8.88 19.56 -5.70
N PRO A 399 8.21 18.79 -6.58
CA PRO A 399 6.78 18.95 -6.87
C PRO A 399 5.84 18.80 -5.66
N TYR A 400 6.32 18.24 -4.54
CA TYR A 400 5.52 17.93 -3.35
C TYR A 400 5.95 18.69 -2.10
N VAL A 401 7.22 19.08 -1.99
CA VAL A 401 7.78 19.69 -0.77
C VAL A 401 8.15 21.17 -0.93
N ASN A 402 7.30 21.97 -1.59
CA ASN A 402 7.42 23.44 -1.69
C ASN A 402 8.87 23.96 -1.89
N ASP A 403 9.70 23.22 -2.64
CA ASP A 403 11.13 23.48 -2.91
C ASP A 403 12.06 23.61 -1.67
N GLY A 404 11.65 23.12 -0.49
CA GLY A 404 12.45 23.14 0.73
C GLY A 404 12.19 24.33 1.68
N GLN A 405 13.17 24.63 2.54
CA GLN A 405 13.05 25.63 3.61
C GLN A 405 13.69 26.96 3.21
N GLY A 406 13.10 28.08 3.63
CA GLY A 406 13.68 29.40 3.38
C GLY A 406 12.80 30.53 3.92
N PRO A 407 13.20 31.80 3.71
CA PRO A 407 14.40 32.20 2.96
C PRO A 407 15.72 31.96 3.73
N THR A 408 16.78 31.52 3.04
CA THR A 408 18.13 31.27 3.60
C THR A 408 19.22 31.53 2.55
N SER A 409 20.45 31.87 2.96
CA SER A 409 21.56 32.01 1.99
C SER A 409 22.05 30.65 1.49
N VAL A 410 22.68 30.63 0.30
CA VAL A 410 23.32 29.42 -0.24
C VAL A 410 24.44 28.91 0.68
N ASN A 411 25.16 29.82 1.34
CA ASN A 411 26.23 29.48 2.29
C ASN A 411 25.68 28.81 3.55
N ASP A 412 24.54 29.27 4.06
CA ASP A 412 23.88 28.63 5.20
C ASP A 412 23.32 27.26 4.82
N CYS A 413 22.78 27.13 3.60
CA CYS A 413 22.33 25.84 3.06
C CYS A 413 23.49 24.84 2.95
N LYS A 414 24.63 25.29 2.43
CA LYS A 414 25.88 24.51 2.39
C LYS A 414 26.32 24.09 3.79
N ALA A 415 26.36 25.04 4.73
CA ALA A 415 26.77 24.77 6.11
C ALA A 415 25.85 23.75 6.81
N LYS A 416 24.54 23.78 6.53
CA LYS A 416 23.59 22.75 7.01
C LYS A 416 23.95 21.37 6.44
N CYS A 417 24.18 21.27 5.14
CA CYS A 417 24.57 20.02 4.50
C CYS A 417 25.94 19.50 4.97
N ASP A 418 26.90 20.38 5.23
CA ASP A 418 28.24 20.01 5.72
C ASP A 418 28.18 19.41 7.14
N ARG A 419 27.26 19.89 7.99
CA ARG A 419 27.05 19.36 9.34
C ARG A 419 26.25 18.05 9.37
N ASP A 420 25.42 17.82 8.36
CA ASP A 420 24.61 16.61 8.25
C ASP A 420 25.37 15.50 7.50
N CYS A 421 25.78 14.48 8.26
CA CYS A 421 26.51 13.33 7.75
C CYS A 421 25.70 12.48 6.76
N LYS A 422 24.37 12.61 6.76
CA LYS A 422 23.50 11.94 5.79
C LYS A 422 23.27 12.75 4.53
N CYS A 423 23.60 14.04 4.53
CA CYS A 423 23.41 14.89 3.35
C CYS A 423 24.36 14.47 2.22
N LEU A 424 23.81 14.12 1.06
CA LEU A 424 24.57 13.81 -0.16
C LEU A 424 24.75 15.07 -1.05
N GLY A 425 23.88 16.05 -0.87
CA GLY A 425 23.90 17.32 -1.58
C GLY A 425 22.72 18.18 -1.18
N TYR A 426 22.62 19.37 -1.78
CA TYR A 426 21.49 20.26 -1.56
C TYR A 426 21.03 20.92 -2.85
N PHE A 427 19.73 21.18 -2.93
CA PHE A 427 19.10 21.89 -4.03
C PHE A 427 18.73 23.29 -3.54
N TYR A 428 19.00 24.29 -4.35
CA TYR A 428 18.82 25.69 -4.00
C TYR A 428 18.13 26.44 -5.15
N LYS A 429 17.01 27.08 -4.84
CA LYS A 429 16.29 27.96 -5.76
C LYS A 429 16.76 29.39 -5.50
N GLU A 430 17.62 29.93 -6.38
CA GLU A 430 18.31 31.21 -6.13
C GLU A 430 17.34 32.40 -6.02
N LYS A 431 16.24 32.38 -6.79
CA LYS A 431 15.21 33.43 -6.76
C LYS A 431 14.46 33.48 -5.42
N ASP A 432 14.03 32.32 -4.93
CA ASP A 432 13.20 32.21 -3.74
C ASP A 432 14.00 32.07 -2.44
N LYS A 433 15.33 31.90 -2.56
CA LYS A 433 16.26 31.64 -1.46
C LYS A 433 15.84 30.42 -0.63
N LYS A 434 15.31 29.38 -1.31
CA LYS A 434 14.89 28.13 -0.68
C LYS A 434 15.99 27.07 -0.80
N CYS A 435 16.14 26.29 0.26
CA CYS A 435 17.16 25.27 0.44
C CYS A 435 16.49 23.93 0.77
N LEU A 436 16.81 22.91 -0.02
CA LEU A 436 16.42 21.53 0.21
C LEU A 436 17.66 20.67 0.42
N ILE A 437 17.81 20.15 1.63
CA ILE A 437 18.86 19.19 1.98
C ILE A 437 18.43 17.80 1.48
N ALA A 438 19.30 17.12 0.75
CA ALA A 438 19.00 15.85 0.10
C ALA A 438 19.82 14.71 0.72
N PRO A 439 19.22 13.91 1.63
CA PRO A 439 19.86 12.68 2.13
C PRO A 439 19.78 11.52 1.13
N LEU A 440 18.93 11.65 0.11
CA LEU A 440 18.79 10.77 -1.04
C LEU A 440 18.75 11.69 -2.27
N LEU A 441 19.44 11.35 -3.36
CA LEU A 441 19.46 12.18 -4.57
C LEU A 441 18.40 11.72 -5.58
N GLY A 442 18.36 10.41 -5.89
CA GLY A 442 17.38 9.82 -6.79
C GLY A 442 17.42 10.41 -8.21
N THR A 443 16.31 10.29 -8.91
CA THR A 443 16.09 10.96 -10.19
C THR A 443 16.20 12.47 -10.04
N LEU A 444 17.04 13.08 -10.87
CA LEU A 444 17.15 14.53 -11.00
C LEU A 444 16.25 15.01 -12.15
N ILE A 445 15.35 15.94 -11.87
CA ILE A 445 14.41 16.46 -12.86
C ILE A 445 15.04 17.67 -13.55
N LYS A 446 15.10 17.68 -14.88
CA LYS A 446 15.46 18.89 -15.63
C LYS A 446 14.43 19.99 -15.38
N ASP A 447 14.92 21.13 -14.92
CA ASP A 447 14.16 22.36 -14.77
C ASP A 447 14.59 23.36 -15.86
N ALA A 448 13.61 23.98 -16.52
CA ALA A 448 13.88 25.04 -17.48
C ALA A 448 14.43 26.30 -16.79
N ASN A 449 14.13 26.47 -15.49
CA ASN A 449 14.63 27.57 -14.70
C ASN A 449 16.09 27.32 -14.27
N THR A 450 17.02 28.06 -14.87
CA THR A 450 18.45 27.99 -14.56
C THR A 450 18.80 28.47 -13.14
N SER A 451 17.88 29.13 -12.43
CA SER A 451 18.05 29.49 -11.02
C SER A 451 17.81 28.33 -10.04
N SER A 452 17.36 27.18 -10.54
CA SER A 452 17.27 25.92 -9.79
C SER A 452 18.59 25.17 -9.92
N VAL A 453 19.30 25.03 -8.81
CA VAL A 453 20.68 24.53 -8.81
C VAL A 453 20.85 23.42 -7.78
N ALA A 454 21.52 22.33 -8.16
CA ALA A 454 21.99 21.32 -7.21
C ALA A 454 23.49 21.45 -6.97
N TYR A 455 23.88 21.23 -5.71
CA TYR A 455 25.26 21.13 -5.27
C TYR A 455 25.46 19.75 -4.65
N ILE A 456 26.26 18.91 -5.31
CA ILE A 456 26.40 17.50 -4.95
C ILE A 456 27.79 17.23 -4.39
N LYS A 457 27.87 16.54 -3.25
CA LYS A 457 29.14 16.19 -2.61
C LYS A 457 29.91 15.18 -3.46
N TYR A 458 31.24 15.29 -3.49
CA TYR A 458 32.12 14.32 -4.13
C TYR A 458 33.49 14.20 -3.48
#